data_AF-A0A5J4UZM7-F1
#
_entry.id   AF-A0A5J4UZM7-F1
#
_cell.length_a   1.000
_cell.length_b   1.000
_cell.length_c   1.000
_cell.angle_alpha   90.00
_cell.angle_beta   90.00
_cell.angle_gamma   90.00
#
_symmetry.space_group_name_H-M   'P 1'
#
loop_
_entity.id
_entity.type
_entity.pdbx_description
1 polymer ?
#
loop_
_entity_poly.entity_id
_entity_poly.type
_entity_poly.pdbx_seq_one_letter_code
_entity_poly.pdbx_strand_id
1 'polypeptide(L)'
;MSCLISLLFGFGVTRTLAQLAKFRIGRLRPDFLQRCIPDQEDVRKHYEQDLINYGHIIAHDFICTGDPNVVKEGRQSFPSGHALSVAYTFAFCTFLAYFWSLIAIYISSSRISDNRHNLTDVISGFAFGLIGGLFSGYLIWAFEYADNKNDINNMKETEIQSKP
;
A
#
# COMPACT_ATOMS: atom_id res chain seq x y z
N MET A 1 -10.66 -7.76 -19.68
CA MET A 1 -9.77 -6.61 -19.97
C MET A 1 -10.29 -5.29 -19.35
N SER A 2 -11.60 -5.06 -19.28
CA SER A 2 -12.18 -3.85 -18.70
C SER A 2 -11.87 -3.61 -17.21
N CYS A 3 -11.90 -4.64 -16.35
CA CYS A 3 -11.59 -4.49 -14.92
C CYS A 3 -10.14 -4.07 -14.65
N LEU A 4 -9.19 -4.57 -15.44
CA LEU A 4 -7.78 -4.23 -15.31
C LEU A 4 -7.54 -2.75 -15.66
N ILE A 5 -8.19 -2.26 -16.72
CA ILE A 5 -8.12 -0.85 -17.10
C ILE A 5 -8.67 0.03 -15.99
N SER A 6 -9.83 -0.30 -15.41
CA SER A 6 -10.43 0.46 -14.31
C SER A 6 -9.54 0.49 -13.05
N LEU A 7 -8.93 -0.65 -12.70
CA LEU A 7 -8.00 -0.75 -11.57
C LEU A 7 -6.78 0.15 -11.78
N LEU A 8 -6.12 0.05 -12.94
CA LEU A 8 -4.91 0.81 -13.23
C LEU A 8 -5.20 2.32 -13.33
N PHE A 9 -6.30 2.68 -13.98
CA PHE A 9 -6.73 4.07 -14.09
C PHE A 9 -7.04 4.67 -12.72
N GLY A 10 -7.86 4.00 -11.91
CA GLY A 10 -8.20 4.47 -10.57
C GLY A 10 -6.98 4.56 -9.67
N PHE A 11 -6.07 3.59 -9.73
CA PHE A 11 -4.80 3.65 -9.01
C PHE A 11 -3.98 4.88 -9.41
N GLY A 12 -3.86 5.16 -10.71
CA GLY A 12 -3.16 6.34 -11.23
C GLY A 12 -3.75 7.64 -10.69
N VAL A 13 -5.08 7.79 -10.77
CA VAL A 13 -5.80 8.98 -10.26
C VAL A 13 -5.61 9.15 -8.75
N THR A 14 -5.76 8.08 -7.97
CA THR A 14 -5.58 8.14 -6.52
C THR A 14 -4.14 8.52 -6.14
N ARG A 15 -3.14 8.03 -6.88
CA ARG A 15 -1.73 8.35 -6.64
C ARG A 15 -1.41 9.80 -7.00
N THR A 16 -1.89 10.32 -8.13
CA THR A 16 -1.66 11.72 -8.50
C THR A 16 -2.31 12.68 -7.50
N LEU A 17 -3.56 12.41 -7.08
CA LEU A 17 -4.24 13.19 -6.05
C LEU A 17 -3.47 13.19 -4.72
N ALA A 18 -2.93 12.04 -4.32
CA ALA A 18 -2.11 11.96 -3.11
C ALA A 18 -0.81 12.77 -3.20
N GLN A 19 -0.16 12.80 -4.37
CA GLN A 19 1.02 13.65 -4.57
C GLN A 19 0.65 15.13 -4.50
N LEU A 20 -0.47 15.53 -5.10
CA LEU A 20 -0.95 16.90 -4.98
C LEU A 20 -1.25 17.25 -3.52
N ALA A 21 -1.91 16.35 -2.77
CA ALA A 21 -2.17 16.55 -1.35
C ALA A 21 -0.87 16.73 -0.53
N LYS A 22 0.19 15.95 -0.83
CA LYS A 22 1.50 16.11 -0.20
C LYS A 22 2.07 17.51 -0.38
N PHE A 23 2.03 18.04 -1.60
CA PHE A 23 2.52 19.39 -1.88
C PHE A 23 1.67 20.49 -1.22
N ARG A 24 0.37 20.26 -1.02
CA ARG A 24 -0.55 21.24 -0.41
C ARG A 24 -0.50 21.24 1.11
N ILE A 25 -0.39 20.07 1.74
CA ILE A 25 -0.47 19.94 3.20
C ILE A 25 0.90 20.20 3.83
N GLY A 26 2.00 19.74 3.21
CA GLY A 26 3.34 20.08 3.66
C GLY A 26 3.70 19.58 5.07
N ARG A 27 3.02 18.52 5.56
CA ARG A 27 3.25 18.00 6.92
C ARG A 27 4.66 17.43 7.05
N LEU A 28 5.31 17.75 8.16
CA LEU A 28 6.64 17.25 8.51
C LEU A 28 6.62 15.75 8.79
N ARG A 29 7.70 15.06 8.43
CA ARG A 29 7.97 13.66 8.82
C ARG A 29 8.47 13.60 10.27
N PRO A 30 8.32 12.46 10.96
CA PRO A 30 8.85 12.31 12.32
C PRO A 30 10.39 12.47 12.40
N ASP A 31 11.11 12.13 11.33
CA ASP A 31 12.56 12.28 11.19
C ASP A 31 12.98 13.63 10.58
N PHE A 32 12.07 14.61 10.51
CA PHE A 32 12.33 15.89 9.83
C PHE A 32 13.53 16.66 10.40
N LEU A 33 13.67 16.71 11.74
CA LEU A 33 14.77 17.44 12.39
C LEU A 33 16.16 16.86 12.03
N GLN A 34 16.24 15.54 11.87
CA GLN A 34 17.47 14.85 11.46
C GLN A 34 17.86 15.17 10.02
N ARG A 35 16.86 15.42 9.15
CA ARG A 35 17.07 15.82 7.76
C ARG A 35 17.39 17.31 7.61
N CYS A 36 16.73 18.14 8.42
CA CYS A 36 16.85 19.60 8.38
C CYS A 36 18.20 20.09 8.91
N ILE A 37 18.70 19.51 10.01
CA ILE A 37 19.90 19.97 10.72
C ILE A 37 19.77 21.48 11.01
N PRO A 38 19.00 21.87 12.05
CA PRO A 38 18.73 23.27 12.32
C PRO A 38 20.01 24.02 12.65
N ASP A 39 20.12 25.25 12.15
CA ASP A 39 21.26 26.11 12.46
C ASP A 39 21.32 26.41 13.97
N GLN A 40 22.47 26.10 14.58
CA GLN A 40 22.62 26.17 16.03
C GLN A 40 22.68 27.61 16.54
N GLU A 41 23.15 28.56 15.72
CA GLU A 41 23.16 29.97 16.10
C GLU A 41 21.74 30.56 16.19
N ASP A 42 20.87 30.22 15.24
CA ASP A 42 19.48 30.64 15.20
C ASP A 42 18.68 30.08 16.37
N VAL A 43 18.80 28.77 16.62
CA VAL A 43 18.14 28.10 17.76
C VAL A 43 18.56 28.72 19.09
N ARG A 44 19.85 29.06 19.26
CA ARG A 44 20.35 29.68 20.49
C ARG A 44 19.77 31.08 20.70
N LYS A 45 19.59 31.87 19.65
CA LYS A 45 19.03 33.24 19.74
C LYS A 45 17.57 33.23 20.17
N HIS A 46 16.79 32.25 19.70
CA HIS A 46 15.34 32.18 19.96
C HIS A 46 14.95 31.25 21.10
N TYR A 47 15.91 30.59 21.77
CA TYR A 47 15.66 29.59 22.81
C TYR A 47 14.69 30.06 23.91
N GLU A 48 14.96 31.22 24.51
CA GLU A 48 14.14 31.74 25.62
C GLU A 48 12.73 32.14 25.15
N GLN A 49 12.65 32.75 23.96
CA GLN A 49 11.38 33.21 23.38
C GLN A 49 10.48 32.03 22.96
N ASP A 50 11.05 30.97 22.39
CA ASP A 50 10.33 29.76 22.01
C ASP A 50 9.74 29.05 23.22
N LEU A 51 10.53 28.95 24.30
CA LEU A 51 10.12 28.28 25.53
C LEU A 51 8.97 29.04 26.21
N ILE A 52 9.02 30.37 26.25
CA ILE A 52 7.98 31.21 26.86
C ILE A 52 6.69 31.18 26.03
N ASN A 53 6.79 31.30 24.70
CA ASN A 53 5.60 31.43 23.85
C ASN A 53 4.94 30.09 23.53
N TYR A 54 5.72 29.02 23.38
CA TYR A 54 5.22 27.75 22.86
C TYR A 54 5.52 26.55 23.75
N GLY A 55 6.32 26.70 24.82
CA GLY A 55 6.65 25.61 25.75
C GLY A 55 7.51 24.50 25.16
N HIS A 56 8.07 24.69 23.96
CA HIS A 56 8.98 23.74 23.32
C HIS A 56 10.14 24.46 22.65
N ILE A 57 11.29 23.79 22.58
CA ILE A 57 12.45 24.28 21.83
C ILE A 57 12.18 24.09 20.33
N ILE A 58 12.64 25.04 19.50
CA ILE A 58 12.54 24.95 18.03
C ILE A 58 11.07 25.05 17.57
N ALA A 59 10.44 26.17 17.92
CA ALA A 59 9.04 26.47 17.63
C ALA A 59 8.85 27.54 16.54
N HIS A 60 9.87 28.39 16.34
CA HIS A 60 9.90 29.41 15.30
C HIS A 60 10.16 28.84 13.90
N ASP A 61 10.15 29.70 12.88
CA ASP A 61 10.57 29.32 11.52
C ASP A 61 12.10 29.34 11.45
N PHE A 62 12.71 28.19 11.77
CA PHE A 62 14.16 28.01 11.83
C PHE A 62 14.76 27.64 10.46
N ILE A 63 16.04 28.00 10.28
CA ILE A 63 16.77 27.72 9.05
C ILE A 63 17.40 26.32 9.08
N CYS A 64 17.16 25.53 8.03
CA CYS A 64 17.80 24.23 7.82
C CYS A 64 19.15 24.38 7.11
N THR A 65 20.18 23.65 7.55
CA THR A 65 21.50 23.56 6.87
C THR A 65 21.71 22.27 6.07
N GLY A 66 20.80 21.29 6.20
CA GLY A 66 20.83 20.05 5.40
C GLY A 66 20.51 20.24 3.91
N ASP A 67 20.58 19.15 3.14
CA ASP A 67 20.29 19.16 1.69
C ASP A 67 18.84 19.63 1.42
N PRO A 68 18.63 20.70 0.62
CA PRO A 68 17.30 21.24 0.34
C PRO A 68 16.32 20.21 -0.24
N ASN A 69 16.79 19.21 -0.99
CA ASN A 69 15.93 18.16 -1.56
C ASN A 69 15.42 17.22 -0.47
N VAL A 70 16.30 16.79 0.44
CA VAL A 70 15.97 15.89 1.54
C VAL A 70 15.08 16.59 2.56
N VAL A 71 15.31 17.89 2.80
CA VAL A 71 14.45 18.73 3.64
C VAL A 71 13.06 18.89 3.00
N LYS A 72 12.98 19.19 1.71
CA LYS A 72 11.71 19.26 0.98
C LYS A 72 10.94 17.95 1.05
N GLU A 73 11.61 16.81 0.89
CA GLU A 73 11.01 15.48 1.03
C GLU A 73 10.53 15.22 2.48
N GLY A 74 11.27 15.72 3.47
CA GLY A 74 10.91 15.71 4.87
C GLY A 74 9.63 16.48 5.19
N ARG A 75 9.23 17.45 4.36
CA ARG A 75 7.95 18.19 4.46
C ARG A 75 6.79 17.51 3.73
N GLN A 76 6.97 16.27 3.25
CA GLN A 76 5.96 15.55 2.46
C GLN A 76 5.56 14.23 3.13
N SER A 77 5.17 14.28 4.40
CA SER A 77 4.82 13.07 5.16
C SER A 77 3.42 12.54 4.87
N PHE A 78 2.44 13.43 4.64
CA PHE A 78 1.03 13.05 4.54
C PHE A 78 0.47 13.31 3.13
N PRO A 79 -0.31 12.37 2.55
CA PRO A 79 -0.59 10.99 3.01
C PRO A 79 0.49 9.96 2.61
N SER A 80 0.51 8.80 3.27
CA SER A 80 1.44 7.70 2.94
C SER A 80 1.07 7.04 1.61
N GLY A 81 2.01 7.03 0.67
CA GLY A 81 1.79 6.44 -0.66
C GLY A 81 1.63 4.93 -0.63
N HIS A 82 2.40 4.21 0.19
CA HIS A 82 2.34 2.74 0.29
C HIS A 82 1.02 2.29 0.92
N ALA A 83 0.64 2.91 2.04
CA ALA A 83 -0.62 2.62 2.71
C ALA A 83 -1.80 2.87 1.77
N LEU A 84 -1.77 3.98 1.03
CA LEU A 84 -2.77 4.30 0.02
C LEU A 84 -2.88 3.23 -1.07
N SER A 85 -1.74 2.75 -1.59
CA SER A 85 -1.71 1.73 -2.63
C SER A 85 -2.33 0.42 -2.18
N VAL A 86 -1.98 -0.05 -0.98
CA VAL A 86 -2.54 -1.28 -0.42
C VAL A 86 -4.04 -1.12 -0.13
N ALA A 87 -4.43 0.00 0.48
CA ALA A 87 -5.82 0.28 0.81
C ALA A 87 -6.71 0.36 -0.44
N TYR A 88 -6.22 1.02 -1.51
CA TYR A 88 -6.93 1.11 -2.79
C TYR A 88 -7.18 -0.28 -3.40
N THR A 89 -6.14 -1.09 -3.53
CA THR A 89 -6.25 -2.42 -4.12
C THR A 89 -7.18 -3.32 -3.30
N PHE A 90 -7.07 -3.28 -1.97
CA PHE A 90 -7.96 -4.02 -1.07
C PHE A 90 -9.43 -3.63 -1.26
N ALA A 91 -9.73 -2.32 -1.29
CA ALA A 91 -11.10 -1.84 -1.47
C ALA A 91 -11.67 -2.25 -2.83
N PHE A 92 -10.88 -2.15 -3.90
CA PHE A 92 -11.30 -2.55 -5.25
C PHE A 92 -11.57 -4.06 -5.34
N CYS A 93 -10.69 -4.90 -4.81
CA CYS A 93 -10.89 -6.35 -4.76
C CYS A 93 -12.11 -6.73 -3.93
N THR A 94 -12.35 -6.06 -2.80
CA THR A 94 -13.52 -6.31 -1.95
C THR A 94 -14.82 -5.96 -2.68
N PHE A 95 -14.85 -4.83 -3.39
CA PHE A 95 -16.00 -4.44 -4.20
C PHE A 95 -16.31 -5.49 -5.28
N LEU A 96 -15.29 -5.96 -5.99
CA LEU A 96 -15.46 -7.03 -7.00
C LEU A 96 -15.95 -8.33 -6.37
N ALA A 97 -15.38 -8.75 -5.24
CA ALA A 97 -15.80 -9.95 -4.53
C ALA A 97 -17.27 -9.85 -4.10
N TYR A 98 -17.69 -8.70 -3.57
CA TYR A 98 -19.07 -8.45 -3.21
C TYR A 98 -20.01 -8.53 -4.43
N PHE A 99 -19.68 -7.86 -5.53
CA PHE A 99 -20.47 -7.89 -6.75
C PHE A 99 -20.68 -9.32 -7.29
N TRP A 100 -19.60 -10.12 -7.36
CA TRP A 100 -19.70 -11.51 -7.82
C TRP A 100 -20.46 -12.41 -6.84
N SER A 101 -20.36 -12.16 -5.53
CA SER A 101 -21.12 -12.91 -4.53
C SER A 101 -22.64 -12.74 -4.70
N LEU A 102 -23.12 -11.53 -5.03
CA LEU A 102 -24.53 -11.27 -5.30
C LEU A 102 -25.03 -12.05 -6.53
N ILE A 103 -24.24 -12.11 -7.60
CA ILE A 103 -24.55 -12.92 -8.79
C ILE A 103 -24.60 -14.40 -8.43
N ALA A 104 -23.64 -14.89 -7.65
CA ALA A 104 -23.61 -16.29 -7.22
C ALA A 104 -24.84 -16.66 -6.37
N ILE A 105 -25.24 -15.79 -5.43
CA ILE A 105 -26.44 -15.97 -4.61
C ILE A 105 -27.71 -15.96 -5.47
N TYR A 106 -27.79 -15.04 -6.43
CA TYR A 106 -28.92 -14.95 -7.36
C TYR A 106 -29.07 -16.24 -8.17
N ILE A 107 -27.97 -16.72 -8.77
CA ILE A 107 -27.97 -17.97 -9.55
C ILE A 107 -28.29 -19.17 -8.66
N SER A 108 -27.77 -19.22 -7.43
CA SER A 108 -28.04 -20.32 -6.50
C SER A 108 -29.53 -20.35 -6.09
N SER A 109 -30.09 -19.18 -5.80
CA SER A 109 -31.51 -19.03 -5.45
C SER A 109 -32.42 -19.43 -6.60
N SER A 110 -32.10 -19.06 -7.85
CA SER A 110 -32.92 -19.43 -9.01
C SER A 110 -32.94 -20.95 -9.24
N ARG A 111 -31.83 -21.65 -9.00
CA ARG A 111 -31.77 -23.12 -9.11
C ARG A 111 -32.67 -23.84 -8.10
N ILE A 112 -32.78 -23.30 -6.89
CA ILE A 112 -33.67 -23.81 -5.85
C ILE A 112 -35.13 -23.47 -6.21
N SER A 113 -35.40 -22.23 -6.62
CA SER A 113 -36.74 -21.76 -6.96
C SER A 113 -37.36 -22.52 -8.14
N ASP A 114 -36.56 -22.83 -9.17
CA ASP A 114 -37.00 -23.59 -10.33
C ASP A 114 -37.12 -25.10 -10.04
N ASN A 115 -36.98 -25.51 -8.77
CA ASN A 115 -36.98 -26.90 -8.29
C ASN A 115 -36.01 -27.81 -9.09
N ARG A 116 -34.90 -27.25 -9.56
CA ARG A 116 -33.92 -27.99 -10.37
C ARG A 116 -32.90 -28.70 -9.51
N HIS A 117 -32.55 -28.15 -8.34
CA HIS A 117 -31.53 -28.67 -7.43
C HIS A 117 -32.03 -28.61 -5.98
N ASN A 118 -31.62 -29.58 -5.16
CA ASN A 118 -31.83 -29.49 -3.72
C ASN A 118 -30.83 -28.52 -3.09
N LEU A 119 -31.16 -27.98 -1.91
CA LEU A 119 -30.26 -27.11 -1.17
C LEU A 119 -28.91 -27.78 -0.86
N THR A 120 -28.93 -29.09 -0.57
CA THR A 120 -27.72 -29.89 -0.31
C THR A 120 -26.78 -29.91 -1.51
N ASP A 121 -27.32 -29.98 -2.73
CA ASP A 121 -26.54 -30.04 -3.96
C ASP A 121 -25.83 -28.69 -4.19
N VAL A 122 -26.54 -27.58 -3.98
CA VAL A 122 -26.00 -26.22 -4.09
C VAL A 122 -24.89 -25.97 -3.05
N ILE A 123 -25.10 -26.38 -1.79
CA ILE A 123 -24.08 -26.24 -0.74
C ILE A 123 -22.83 -27.07 -1.06
N SER A 124 -23.01 -28.31 -1.52
CA SER A 124 -21.88 -29.17 -1.92
C SER A 124 -21.09 -28.54 -3.07
N GLY A 125 -21.77 -27.98 -4.08
CA GLY A 125 -21.13 -27.26 -5.18
C GLY A 125 -20.32 -26.05 -4.72
N PHE A 126 -20.83 -25.29 -3.75
CA PHE A 126 -20.07 -24.19 -3.15
C PHE A 126 -18.81 -24.67 -2.41
N ALA A 127 -18.91 -25.77 -1.67
CA ALA A 127 -17.77 -26.38 -0.98
C ALA A 127 -16.69 -26.85 -1.96
N PHE A 128 -17.07 -27.54 -3.05
CA PHE A 128 -16.13 -27.92 -4.10
C PHE A 128 -15.48 -26.71 -4.78
N GLY A 129 -16.24 -25.65 -5.01
CA GLY A 129 -15.72 -24.39 -5.55
C GLY A 129 -14.66 -23.76 -4.63
N LEU A 130 -14.92 -23.69 -3.32
CA LEU A 130 -13.97 -23.18 -2.35
C LEU A 130 -12.69 -24.02 -2.28
N ILE A 131 -12.83 -25.35 -2.22
CA ILE A 131 -11.69 -26.27 -2.19
C ILE A 131 -10.83 -26.10 -3.45
N GLY A 132 -11.45 -26.07 -4.63
CA GLY A 132 -10.76 -25.85 -5.89
C GLY A 132 -10.04 -24.50 -5.96
N GLY A 133 -10.68 -23.43 -5.45
CA GLY A 133 -10.07 -22.11 -5.37
C GLY A 133 -8.85 -22.05 -4.45
N LEU A 134 -8.94 -22.63 -3.26
CA LEU A 134 -7.82 -22.73 -2.32
C LEU A 134 -6.67 -23.56 -2.89
N PHE A 135 -7.00 -24.68 -3.54
CA PHE A 135 -6.00 -25.51 -4.19
C PHE A 135 -5.28 -24.76 -5.32
N SER A 136 -6.02 -24.03 -6.16
CA SER A 136 -5.43 -23.18 -7.21
C SER A 136 -4.50 -22.11 -6.62
N GLY A 137 -4.92 -21.43 -5.54
CA GLY A 137 -4.07 -20.47 -4.83
C GLY A 137 -2.80 -21.10 -4.27
N TYR A 138 -2.90 -22.30 -3.70
CA TYR A 138 -1.73 -23.06 -3.23
C TYR A 138 -0.78 -23.41 -4.38
N LEU A 139 -1.30 -23.84 -5.54
CA LEU A 139 -0.48 -24.13 -6.70
C LEU A 139 0.27 -22.90 -7.20
N ILE A 140 -0.41 -21.75 -7.34
CA ILE A 140 0.23 -20.49 -7.75
C ILE A 140 1.37 -20.15 -6.78
N TRP A 141 1.08 -20.16 -5.47
CA TRP A 141 2.08 -19.90 -4.45
C TRP A 141 3.26 -20.87 -4.53
N ALA A 142 3.01 -22.16 -4.74
CA ALA A 142 4.06 -23.18 -4.85
C ALA A 142 4.95 -22.97 -6.09
N PHE A 143 4.36 -22.60 -7.23
CA PHE A 143 5.11 -22.27 -8.45
C PHE A 143 5.95 -21.01 -8.27
N GLU A 144 5.38 -19.92 -7.74
CA GLU A 144 6.11 -18.67 -7.47
C GLU A 144 7.25 -18.89 -6.46
N TYR A 145 7.00 -19.71 -5.44
CA TYR A 145 8.02 -20.05 -4.45
C TYR A 145 9.19 -20.82 -5.08
N ALA A 146 8.91 -21.77 -5.98
CA ALA A 146 9.92 -22.52 -6.68
C ALA A 146 10.76 -21.64 -7.61
N ASP A 147 10.12 -20.73 -8.35
CA ASP A 147 10.77 -19.80 -9.27
C ASP A 147 11.74 -18.86 -8.53
N ASN A 148 11.25 -18.20 -7.47
CA ASN A 148 12.06 -17.30 -6.65
C ASN A 148 13.24 -18.03 -5.98
N LYS A 149 13.05 -19.29 -5.57
CA LYS A 149 14.15 -20.11 -5.03
C LYS A 149 15.22 -20.41 -6.09
N ASN A 150 14.82 -20.66 -7.34
CA ASN A 150 15.76 -20.88 -8.44
C ASN A 150 16.57 -19.62 -8.74
N ASP A 151 15.92 -18.45 -8.78
CA ASP A 151 16.59 -17.16 -8.98
C ASP A 151 17.62 -16.87 -7.88
N ILE A 152 17.27 -17.12 -6.61
CA ILE A 152 18.19 -16.96 -5.49
C ILE A 152 19.40 -17.89 -5.61
N ASN A 153 19.20 -19.13 -6.05
CA ASN A 153 20.31 -20.08 -6.24
C ASN A 153 21.22 -19.63 -7.40
N ASN A 154 20.65 -19.19 -8.51
CA ASN A 154 21.41 -18.67 -9.66
C ASN A 154 22.25 -17.44 -9.30
N MET A 155 21.71 -16.51 -8.49
CA MET A 155 22.44 -15.34 -7.99
C MET A 155 23.63 -15.74 -7.10
N LYS A 156 23.47 -16.77 -6.26
CA LYS A 156 24.56 -17.28 -5.42
C LYS A 156 25.65 -17.97 -6.24
N GLU A 157 25.29 -18.72 -7.28
CA GLU A 157 26.26 -19.34 -8.17
C GLU A 157 27.07 -18.29 -8.95
N THR A 158 26.43 -17.21 -9.42
CA THR A 158 27.13 -16.10 -10.09
C THR A 158 28.03 -15.31 -9.13
N GLU A 159 27.63 -15.13 -7.87
CA GLU A 159 28.49 -14.51 -6.85
C GLU A 159 29.73 -15.38 -6.52
N ILE A 160 29.58 -16.70 -6.47
CA ILE A 160 30.70 -17.63 -6.22
C ILE A 160 31.69 -17.64 -7.39
N GLN A 161 31.20 -17.58 -8.64
CA GLN A 161 32.08 -17.57 -9.82
C GLN A 161 32.74 -16.22 -10.13
N SER A 162 32.24 -15.13 -9.54
CA SER A 162 32.81 -13.78 -9.72
C SER A 162 33.85 -13.40 -8.66
N LYS A 163 34.06 -14.25 -7.65
CA LYS A 163 35.09 -14.04 -6.63
C LYS A 163 36.44 -14.56 -7.15
N PRO A 164 37.48 -13.70 -7.26
CA PRO A 164 38.79 -14.07 -7.79
C PRO A 164 39.55 -15.06 -6.90
#